data_AF-A0A9D1XJL6-F1
#
_entry.id   AF-A0A9D1XJL6-F1
#
_cell.length_a   1.000
_cell.length_b   1.000
_cell.length_c   1.000
_cell.angle_alpha   90.00
_cell.angle_beta   90.00
_cell.angle_gamma   90.00
#
_symmetry.space_group_name_H-M   'P 1'
#
loop_
_entity.id
_entity.type
_entity.pdbx_description
1 polymer ?
#
loop_
_entity_poly.entity_id
_entity_poly.type
_entity_poly.pdbx_seq_one_letter_code
_entity_poly.pdbx_strand_id
1 'polypeptide(L)' 'MEGIVEINKDDYIDQCLKIVKEMVTTEDFSDEIWLALTSEIMDTCVQIGGDYNEDSIRFITQQYLDNKGIHRFKKAHGIY' A
#
# COMPACT_ATOMS: atom_id res chain seq x y z
N MET A 1 -18.26 4.39 23.17
CA MET A 1 -17.86 4.17 21.77
C MET A 1 -16.40 3.78 21.85
N GLU A 2 -16.07 2.51 21.66
CA GLU A 2 -14.65 2.12 21.56
C GLU A 2 -14.09 2.88 20.36
N GLY A 3 -13.14 3.77 20.62
CA GLY A 3 -12.50 4.53 19.56
C GLY A 3 -11.80 3.54 18.65
N ILE A 4 -12.05 3.65 17.35
CA ILE A 4 -11.24 2.97 16.33
C ILE A 4 -9.79 3.28 16.69
N VAL A 5 -9.00 2.25 16.99
CA VAL A 5 -7.56 2.44 17.25
C VAL A 5 -6.98 2.94 15.93
N GLU A 6 -6.67 4.24 15.88
CA GLU A 6 -5.99 4.83 14.73
C GLU A 6 -4.56 4.30 14.75
N ILE A 7 -4.24 3.42 13.79
CA ILE A 7 -2.89 2.90 13.63
C ILE A 7 -2.07 4.01 12.97
N ASN A 8 -1.05 4.50 13.67
CA ASN A 8 -0.15 5.51 13.13
C ASN A 8 0.66 4.91 11.97
N LYS A 9 0.42 5.38 10.75
CA LYS A 9 1.10 4.90 9.54
C LYS A 9 2.60 5.13 9.56
N ASP A 10 3.04 6.23 10.15
CA ASP A 10 4.45 6.65 10.10
C ASP A 10 5.35 5.61 10.79
N ASP A 11 4.82 4.91 11.80
CA ASP A 11 5.56 3.86 12.52
C ASP A 11 5.75 2.58 11.66
N TYR A 12 5.02 2.45 10.55
CA TYR A 12 4.99 1.24 9.71
C TYR A 12 5.37 1.49 8.25
N ILE A 13 5.52 2.76 7.83
CA ILE A 13 5.71 3.08 6.41
C ILE A 13 6.94 2.40 5.81
N ASP A 14 8.07 2.37 6.52
CA ASP A 14 9.32 1.79 6.01
C ASP A 14 9.22 0.27 5.77
N GLN A 15 8.57 -0.46 6.68
CA GLN A 15 8.37 -1.91 6.53
C GLN A 15 7.36 -2.23 5.42
N CYS A 16 6.25 -1.49 5.36
CA CYS A 16 5.26 -1.66 4.32
C CYS A 16 5.85 -1.32 2.94
N LEU A 17 6.66 -0.27 2.86
CA LEU A 17 7.35 0.16 1.65
C LEU A 17 8.28 -0.95 1.11
N LYS A 18 9.05 -1.58 2.01
CA LYS A 18 9.93 -2.70 1.64
C LYS A 18 9.12 -3.85 1.02
N ILE A 19 8.02 -4.26 1.65
CA ILE A 19 7.16 -5.34 1.17
C ILE A 19 6.56 -5.00 -0.20
N VAL A 20 6.02 -3.79 -0.35
CA VAL A 20 5.42 -3.33 -1.61
C VAL A 20 6.46 -3.32 -2.74
N LYS A 21 7.67 -2.80 -2.49
CA LYS A 21 8.78 -2.81 -3.47
C LYS A 21 9.23 -4.24 -3.85
N GLU A 22 9.20 -5.20 -2.91
CA GLU A 22 9.50 -6.60 -3.20
C GLU A 22 8.46 -7.27 -4.11
N MET A 23 7.18 -6.88 -4.02
CA MET A 23 6.10 -7.48 -4.78
C MET A 23 5.86 -6.80 -6.13
N VAL A 24 5.95 -5.47 -6.18
CA VAL A 24 5.73 -4.68 -7.40
C VAL A 24 7.04 -4.59 -8.19
N THR A 25 7.40 -5.68 -8.86
CA THR A 25 8.69 -5.81 -9.57
C THR A 25 8.71 -5.22 -10.98
N THR A 26 7.57 -4.76 -11.50
CA THR A 26 7.42 -4.28 -12.88
C THR A 26 7.57 -2.77 -13.04
N GLU A 27 7.75 -2.03 -11.94
CA GLU A 27 7.77 -0.57 -11.94
C GLU A 27 9.05 -0.08 -11.26
N ASP A 28 9.56 1.07 -11.72
CA ASP A 28 10.68 1.78 -11.10
C ASP A 28 10.25 3.23 -10.84
N PHE A 29 9.48 3.41 -9.77
CA PHE A 29 8.96 4.71 -9.38
C PHE A 29 9.99 5.53 -8.61
N SER A 30 9.81 6.86 -8.59
CA SER A 30 10.51 7.70 -7.61
C SER A 30 10.07 7.36 -6.20
N ASP A 31 10.89 7.71 -5.20
CA ASP A 31 10.57 7.44 -3.80
C ASP A 31 9.24 8.08 -3.35
N GLU A 32 8.93 9.29 -3.83
CA GLU A 32 7.64 9.95 -3.57
C GLU A 32 6.44 9.11 -4.06
N ILE A 33 6.56 8.53 -5.26
CA ILE A 33 5.49 7.73 -5.85
C ILE A 33 5.39 6.37 -5.17
N TRP A 34 6.51 5.77 -4.77
CA TRP A 34 6.50 4.57 -3.96
C TRP A 34 5.80 4.79 -2.62
N LEU A 35 6.09 5.89 -1.92
CA LEU A 35 5.44 6.24 -0.66
C LEU A 35 3.93 6.43 -0.85
N ALA A 36 3.51 7.10 -1.93
CA ALA A 36 2.09 7.27 -2.25
C ALA A 36 1.39 5.92 -2.49
N LEU A 37 1.99 5.03 -3.28
CA LEU A 37 1.44 3.69 -3.54
C LEU A 37 1.34 2.86 -2.25
N THR A 38 2.40 2.86 -1.44
CA THR A 38 2.42 2.15 -0.16
C THR A 38 1.35 2.69 0.79
N SER A 39 1.19 4.02 0.88
CA SER A 39 0.16 4.63 1.72
C SER A 39 -1.26 4.23 1.28
N GLU A 40 -1.54 4.15 -0.02
CA GLU A 40 -2.84 3.72 -0.55
C GLU A 40 -3.14 2.24 -0.21
N ILE A 41 -2.12 1.38 -0.31
CA ILE A 41 -2.23 -0.03 0.10
C ILE A 41 -2.48 -0.14 1.61
N MET A 42 -1.77 0.64 2.43
CA MET A 42 -1.98 0.72 3.88
C MET A 42 -3.39 1.21 4.23
N ASP A 43 -3.89 2.25 3.56
CA ASP A 43 -5.27 2.74 3.73
C ASP A 43 -6.28 1.63 3.46
N THR A 44 -6.13 0.95 2.34
CA THR A 44 -7.00 -0.17 1.96
C THR A 44 -6.98 -1.27 3.03
N CYS A 45 -5.80 -1.56 3.59
CA CYS A 45 -5.65 -2.58 4.62
C CYS A 45 -6.50 -2.28 5.87
N VAL A 46 -6.41 -1.06 6.40
CA VAL A 46 -7.20 -0.64 7.58
C VAL A 46 -8.68 -0.51 7.25
N GLN A 47 -9.02 0.00 6.07
CA GLN A 47 -10.42 0.16 5.64
C GLN A 47 -11.21 -1.16 5.62
N ILE A 48 -10.52 -2.29 5.40
CA ILE A 48 -11.15 -3.62 5.41
C ILE A 48 -10.97 -4.38 6.73
N GLY A 49 -10.44 -3.73 7.77
CA GLY A 49 -10.24 -4.31 9.10
C GLY A 49 -8.94 -5.11 9.27
N GLY A 50 -7.97 -4.93 8.37
CA GLY A 50 -6.61 -5.45 8.52
C GLY A 50 -5.70 -4.55 9.35
N ASP A 51 -4.43 -4.93 9.46
CA ASP A 51 -3.36 -4.21 10.15
C ASP A 51 -2.13 -4.05 9.22
N TYR A 52 -1.03 -3.51 9.73
CA TYR A 52 0.21 -3.32 8.96
C TYR A 52 1.24 -4.43 9.13
N ASN A 53 0.81 -5.63 9.53
CA ASN A 53 1.71 -6.78 9.58
C ASN A 53 2.07 -7.25 8.16
N GLU A 54 3.12 -8.05 8.04
CA GLU A 54 3.62 -8.49 6.73
C GLU A 54 2.58 -9.27 5.92
N ASP A 55 1.85 -10.20 6.54
CA ASP A 55 0.86 -11.03 5.87
C ASP A 55 -0.30 -10.19 5.32
N SER A 56 -0.78 -9.23 6.11
CA SER A 56 -1.83 -8.28 5.73
C SER A 56 -1.39 -7.44 4.53
N ILE A 57 -0.20 -6.83 4.60
CA ILE A 57 0.32 -6.00 3.50
C ILE A 57 0.56 -6.83 2.23
N ARG A 58 1.12 -8.04 2.35
CA ARG A 58 1.31 -8.94 1.20
C ARG A 58 -0.04 -9.32 0.57
N PHE A 59 -1.02 -9.69 1.38
CA PHE A 59 -2.36 -10.04 0.91
C PHE A 59 -3.00 -8.87 0.14
N ILE A 60 -3.03 -7.67 0.71
CA ILE A 60 -3.62 -6.50 0.06
C ILE A 60 -2.84 -6.11 -1.19
N THR A 61 -1.51 -6.15 -1.16
CA THR A 61 -0.69 -5.86 -2.34
C THR A 61 -1.00 -6.84 -3.47
N GLN A 62 -1.14 -8.14 -3.18
CA GLN A 62 -1.53 -9.13 -4.19
C GLN A 62 -2.92 -8.82 -4.77
N GLN A 63 -3.92 -8.54 -3.92
CA GLN A 63 -5.25 -8.16 -4.38
C GLN A 63 -5.21 -6.87 -5.23
N TYR A 64 -4.37 -5.92 -4.85
CA TYR A 64 -4.13 -4.68 -5.59
C TYR A 64 -3.62 -4.98 -7.00
N LEU A 65 -2.60 -5.84 -7.12
CA LEU A 65 -2.01 -6.27 -8.39
C LEU A 65 -3.02 -7.03 -9.26
N ASP A 66 -3.70 -8.04 -8.71
CA ASP A 66 -4.67 -8.88 -9.42
C ASP A 66 -5.81 -8.06 -10.03
N ASN A 67 -6.20 -6.99 -9.34
CA ASN A 67 -7.27 -6.11 -9.78
C ASN A 67 -6.79 -4.98 -10.71
N LYS A 68 -5.57 -5.02 -11.28
CA LYS A 68 -5.00 -3.91 -12.08
C LYS A 68 -4.81 -2.60 -11.30
N GLY A 69 -4.51 -2.70 -10.01
CA GLY A 69 -4.31 -1.56 -9.12
C GLY A 69 -3.22 -0.61 -9.61
N ILE A 70 -2.08 -1.12 -10.05
CA ILE A 70 -0.97 -0.29 -10.57
C ILE A 70 -1.43 0.56 -11.76
N HIS A 71 -2.22 0.01 -12.68
CA HIS A 71 -2.76 0.78 -13.80
C HIS A 71 -3.68 1.92 -13.32
N ARG A 72 -4.55 1.66 -12.34
CA ARG A 72 -5.42 2.69 -11.77
C ARG A 72 -4.63 3.76 -11.02
N PHE A 73 -3.65 3.34 -10.24
CA PHE A 73 -2.74 4.22 -9.51
C PHE A 73 -2.04 5.20 -10.46
N LYS A 74 -1.36 4.66 -11.48
CA LYS A 74 -0.66 5.46 -12.49
C LYS A 74 -1.59 6.46 -13.16
N LYS A 75 -2.81 6.02 -13.53
CA LYS A 75 -3.84 6.91 -14.09
C LYS A 75 -4.29 8.02 -13.13
N ALA A 76 -4.47 7.71 -11.84
CA ALA A 76 -4.89 8.68 -10.83
C ALA A 76 -3.80 9.71 -10.51
N HIS A 77 -2.53 9.29 -10.60
CA HIS A 77 -1.36 10.13 -10.32
C HIS A 77 -0.73 10.77 -11.57
N GLY A 78 -1.31 10.58 -12.77
CA GLY A 78 -0.80 11.15 -14.01
C GLY A 78 0.55 10.59 -14.46
N ILE A 79 0.86 9.34 -14.07
CA ILE A 79 2.08 8.62 -14.44
C ILE A 79 1.77 7.81 -15.71
N TYR A 80 2.49 8.07 -16.80
CA TYR A 80 2.28 7.44 -18.11
C TYR A 80 3.43 6.52 -18.47
#